data_AF-A0A7Y6DZR0-F1
#
_entry.id   AF-A0A7Y6DZR0-F1
#
_cell.length_a   1.000
_cell.length_b   1.000
_cell.length_c   1.000
_cell.angle_alpha   90.00
_cell.angle_beta   90.00
_cell.angle_gamma   90.00
#
_symmetry.space_group_name_H-M   'P 1'
#
loop_
_entity.id
_entity.type
_entity.pdbx_description
1 polymer ?
#
loop_
_entity_poly.entity_id
_entity_poly.type
_entity_poly.pdbx_seq_one_letter_code
_entity_poly.pdbx_strand_id
1 'polypeptide(L)'
;MTTVHRGSPVTTARHEALRSPLPAEQLALPAPTTWLRERAGQFAAVAERPFHLLFDLAEYTRRTGLPFAAHYVAQVYRGEPDARLGVPLMVINLAHVPTREAADRVFAHELMHLRVPSYGHKKQAFAWAQRALDQLASQPPPGL
;
A
#
# COMPACT_ATOMS: atom_id res chain seq x y z
N MET A 1 28.17 6.95 6.54
CA MET A 1 27.22 6.63 7.62
C MET A 1 25.82 6.99 7.13
N THR A 2 25.09 6.02 6.59
CA THR A 2 23.75 6.23 6.05
C THR A 2 22.75 6.17 7.21
N THR A 3 22.19 7.32 7.57
CA THR A 3 21.08 7.42 8.52
C THR A 3 19.92 6.57 8.00
N VAL A 4 19.67 5.45 8.68
CA VAL A 4 18.49 4.61 8.44
C VAL A 4 17.28 5.47 8.73
N HIS A 5 16.51 5.86 7.71
CA HIS A 5 15.22 6.51 7.89
C HIS A 5 14.24 5.48 8.46
N ARG A 6 14.35 5.19 9.77
CA ARG A 6 13.22 4.65 10.53
C ARG A 6 12.09 5.68 10.39
N GLY A 7 10.90 5.23 10.02
CA GLY A 7 9.72 6.08 10.04
C GLY A 7 9.61 6.80 11.39
N SER A 8 9.14 8.06 11.39
CA SER A 8 8.90 8.77 12.64
C SER A 8 8.00 7.91 13.55
N PRO A 9 8.25 7.82 14.88
CA PRO A 9 7.40 7.09 15.80
C PRO A 9 5.91 7.46 15.67
N VAL A 10 5.63 8.72 15.31
CA VAL A 10 4.28 9.21 15.04
C VAL A 10 3.68 8.60 13.77
N THR A 11 4.47 8.40 12.71
CA THR A 11 4.03 7.74 11.49
C THR A 11 3.79 6.25 11.73
N THR A 12 4.66 5.59 12.49
CA THR A 12 4.49 4.18 12.87
C THR A 12 3.21 3.97 13.67
N ALA A 13 2.99 4.76 14.74
CA ALA A 13 1.79 4.66 15.55
C ALA A 13 0.50 4.90 14.74
N ARG A 14 0.52 5.83 13.78
CA ARG A 14 -0.62 6.07 12.89
C ARG A 14 -0.88 4.91 11.91
N HIS A 15 0.18 4.26 11.44
CA HIS A 15 0.07 3.08 10.60
C HIS A 15 -0.48 1.88 11.38
N GLU A 16 0.01 1.66 12.60
CA GLU A 16 -0.50 0.60 13.50
C GLU A 16 -1.95 0.84 13.91
N ALA A 17 -2.38 2.11 14.02
CA ALA A 17 -3.75 2.47 14.33
C ALA A 17 -4.76 2.18 13.21
N LEU A 18 -4.31 1.91 11.97
CA LEU A 18 -5.19 1.51 10.88
C LEU A 18 -5.81 0.14 11.16
N ARG A 19 -7.13 0.03 10.98
CA ARG A 19 -7.90 -1.17 11.26
C ARG A 19 -8.39 -1.78 9.96
N SER A 20 -7.94 -3.00 9.67
CA SER A 20 -8.45 -3.78 8.55
C SER A 20 -9.93 -4.12 8.79
N PRO A 21 -10.78 -4.06 7.75
CA PRO A 21 -12.19 -4.45 7.85
C PRO A 21 -12.40 -5.96 7.75
N LEU A 22 -11.32 -6.75 7.59
CA LEU A 22 -11.43 -8.21 7.48
C LEU A 22 -11.97 -8.82 8.78
N PRO A 23 -12.71 -9.95 8.69
CA PRO A 23 -13.06 -10.73 9.86
C PRO A 23 -11.82 -11.14 10.67
N ALA A 24 -11.97 -11.26 11.99
CA ALA A 24 -10.85 -11.50 12.91
C ALA A 24 -10.06 -12.77 12.55
N GLU A 25 -10.76 -13.82 12.12
CA GLU A 25 -10.20 -15.09 11.68
C GLU A 25 -9.34 -14.96 10.41
N GLN A 26 -9.51 -13.90 9.63
CA GLN A 26 -8.74 -13.66 8.41
C GLN A 26 -7.52 -12.77 8.62
N LEU A 27 -7.48 -11.97 9.69
CA LEU A 27 -6.42 -10.96 9.90
C LEU A 27 -5.02 -11.57 9.94
N ALA A 28 -4.89 -12.72 10.61
CA ALA A 28 -3.62 -13.43 10.78
C ALA A 28 -3.30 -14.42 9.64
N LEU A 29 -4.20 -14.63 8.68
CA LEU A 29 -3.94 -15.53 7.56
C LEU A 29 -2.82 -14.98 6.66
N PRO A 30 -2.06 -15.87 5.99
CA PRO A 30 -1.11 -15.46 4.97
C PRO A 30 -1.78 -14.66 3.85
N ALA A 31 -1.02 -13.74 3.26
CA ALA A 31 -1.42 -12.95 2.09
C ALA A 31 -0.66 -13.43 0.83
N PRO A 32 -1.09 -14.54 0.18
CA PRO A 32 -0.45 -14.99 -1.05
C PRO A 32 -0.62 -13.95 -2.16
N THR A 33 0.27 -13.98 -3.15
CA THR A 33 0.29 -12.98 -4.24
C THR A 33 -1.01 -12.93 -5.05
N THR A 34 -1.73 -14.05 -5.17
CA THR A 34 -3.07 -14.09 -5.79
C THR A 34 -4.07 -13.24 -5.00
N TRP A 35 -4.18 -13.48 -3.69
CA TRP A 35 -5.03 -12.70 -2.79
C TRP A 35 -4.63 -11.22 -2.77
N LEU A 36 -3.32 -10.91 -2.75
CA LEU A 36 -2.83 -9.52 -2.81
C LEU A 36 -3.26 -8.80 -4.08
N ARG A 37 -3.26 -9.47 -5.24
CA ARG A 37 -3.71 -8.88 -6.51
C ARG A 37 -5.21 -8.60 -6.51
N GLU A 38 -6.02 -9.55 -6.03
CA GLU A 38 -7.46 -9.37 -5.91
C GLU A 38 -7.80 -8.24 -4.93
N ARG A 39 -7.12 -8.23 -3.77
CA ARG A 39 -7.29 -7.18 -2.76
C ARG A 39 -6.88 -5.81 -3.29
N ALA A 40 -5.77 -5.72 -4.03
CA ALA A 40 -5.36 -4.48 -4.69
C ALA A 40 -6.40 -3.98 -5.69
N GLY A 41 -7.10 -4.88 -6.39
CA GLY A 41 -8.22 -4.52 -7.26
C GLY A 41 -9.37 -3.84 -6.50
N GLN A 42 -9.71 -4.36 -5.32
CA GLN A 42 -10.72 -3.74 -4.45
C GLN A 42 -10.29 -2.35 -3.97
N PHE A 43 -9.02 -2.20 -3.58
CA PHE A 43 -8.46 -0.89 -3.22
C PHE A 43 -8.44 0.10 -4.40
N ALA A 44 -8.09 -0.37 -5.61
CA ALA A 44 -8.11 0.47 -6.81
C ALA A 44 -9.53 0.98 -7.12
N ALA A 45 -10.54 0.13 -6.93
CA ALA A 45 -11.95 0.51 -7.08
C ALA A 45 -12.36 1.58 -6.06
N VAL A 46 -12.04 1.39 -4.77
CA VAL A 46 -12.29 2.36 -3.69
C VAL A 46 -11.57 3.69 -3.91
N ALA A 47 -10.36 3.65 -4.46
CA ALA A 47 -9.61 4.86 -4.79
C ALA A 47 -10.14 5.60 -6.03
N GLU A 48 -11.00 4.96 -6.83
CA GLU A 48 -11.37 5.36 -8.19
C GLU A 48 -10.12 5.67 -9.04
N ARG A 49 -9.04 4.92 -8.79
CA ARG A 49 -7.75 5.17 -9.41
C ARG A 49 -7.04 3.85 -9.66
N PRO A 50 -6.92 3.42 -10.93
CA PRO A 50 -6.18 2.20 -11.26
C PRO A 50 -4.70 2.38 -10.91
N PHE A 51 -4.06 1.28 -10.53
CA PHE A 51 -2.62 1.16 -10.40
C PHE A 51 -2.20 -0.28 -10.74
N HIS A 52 -0.95 -0.47 -11.17
CA HIS A 52 -0.38 -1.80 -11.35
C HIS A 52 0.41 -2.22 -10.12
N LEU A 53 0.05 -3.38 -9.56
CA LEU A 53 0.78 -3.98 -8.44
C LEU A 53 1.93 -4.86 -8.93
N LEU A 54 3.12 -4.58 -8.41
CA LEU A 54 4.35 -5.33 -8.60
C LEU A 54 4.82 -5.95 -7.29
N PHE A 55 5.47 -7.11 -7.39
CA PHE A 55 6.17 -7.77 -6.29
C PHE A 55 7.67 -7.93 -6.58
N ASP A 56 8.08 -7.71 -7.83
CA ASP A 56 9.47 -7.72 -8.26
C ASP A 56 10.07 -6.32 -8.08
N LEU A 57 10.95 -6.19 -7.08
CA LEU A 57 11.60 -4.93 -6.73
C LEU A 57 12.57 -4.45 -7.82
N ALA A 58 13.24 -5.38 -8.51
CA ALA A 58 14.16 -5.05 -9.59
C ALA A 58 13.38 -4.55 -10.82
N GLU A 59 12.24 -5.17 -11.12
CA GLU A 59 11.34 -4.68 -12.16
C GLU A 59 10.80 -3.28 -11.85
N TYR A 60 10.43 -3.01 -10.59
CA TYR A 60 10.00 -1.67 -10.19
C TYR A 60 11.10 -0.63 -10.44
N THR A 61 12.33 -0.89 -10.01
CA THR A 61 13.45 0.02 -10.24
C THR A 61 13.76 0.19 -11.74
N ARG A 62 13.69 -0.88 -12.52
CA ARG A 62 13.89 -0.82 -13.99
C ARG A 62 12.84 0.04 -14.68
N ARG A 63 11.56 -0.05 -14.29
CA ARG A 63 10.47 0.70 -14.91
C ARG A 63 10.41 2.17 -14.48
N THR A 64 10.83 2.48 -13.25
CA THR A 64 10.68 3.82 -12.66
C THR A 64 11.98 4.62 -12.62
N GLY A 65 13.14 3.96 -12.72
CA GLY A 65 14.44 4.56 -12.43
C GLY A 65 14.68 4.84 -10.93
N LEU A 66 13.69 4.54 -10.07
CA LEU A 66 13.79 4.78 -8.63
C LEU A 66 14.35 3.54 -7.91
N PRO A 67 15.39 3.69 -7.07
CA PRO A 67 15.88 2.58 -6.27
C PRO A 67 14.85 2.20 -5.19
N PHE A 68 14.62 0.90 -5.01
CA PHE A 68 13.80 0.39 -3.91
C PHE A 68 14.70 -0.16 -2.79
N ALA A 69 14.67 0.48 -1.63
CA ALA A 69 15.50 0.05 -0.50
C ALA A 69 14.90 -1.19 0.19
N ALA A 70 15.73 -2.14 0.62
CA ALA A 70 15.27 -3.41 1.19
C ALA A 70 14.41 -3.27 2.47
N HIS A 71 14.53 -2.16 3.18
CA HIS A 71 13.74 -1.87 4.38
C HIS A 71 12.39 -1.19 4.07
N TYR A 72 12.12 -0.86 2.80
CA TYR A 72 10.82 -0.35 2.40
C TYR A 72 9.82 -1.50 2.31
N VAL A 73 8.64 -1.27 2.88
CA VAL A 73 7.52 -2.21 2.85
C VAL A 73 6.80 -2.12 1.51
N ALA A 74 6.59 -0.89 1.02
CA ALA A 74 6.00 -0.63 -0.27
C ALA A 74 6.41 0.75 -0.78
N GLN A 75 6.13 1.02 -2.05
CA GLN A 75 6.33 2.33 -2.66
C GLN A 75 5.40 2.52 -3.85
N VAL A 76 4.90 3.74 -4.02
CA VAL A 76 4.12 4.17 -5.17
C VAL A 76 4.91 5.10 -6.07
N TYR A 77 4.90 4.81 -7.36
CA TYR A 77 5.34 5.71 -8.42
C TYR A 77 4.12 6.20 -9.21
N ARG A 78 3.90 7.52 -9.22
CA ARG A 78 2.74 8.13 -9.90
C ARG A 78 2.98 8.42 -11.38
N GLY A 79 4.23 8.34 -11.86
CA GLY A 79 4.66 8.92 -13.13
C GLY A 79 5.26 10.32 -12.93
N GLU A 80 6.23 10.69 -13.78
CA GLU A 80 6.47 12.12 -14.09
C GLU A 80 5.22 12.69 -14.79
N PRO A 81 4.95 14.00 -14.72
CA PRO A 81 3.86 14.64 -15.45
C PRO A 81 3.81 14.24 -16.95
N ASP A 82 4.98 13.96 -17.54
CA ASP A 82 5.17 13.61 -18.96
C ASP A 82 5.56 12.14 -19.19
N ALA A 83 5.59 11.29 -18.15
CA ALA A 83 5.99 9.89 -18.31
C ALA A 83 4.90 9.04 -18.98
N ARG A 84 5.31 8.17 -19.91
CA ARG A 84 4.47 7.19 -20.63
C ARG A 84 3.69 6.20 -19.76
N LEU A 85 3.97 6.13 -18.45
CA LEU A 85 3.18 5.29 -17.53
C LEU A 85 1.86 6.00 -17.22
N GLY A 86 0.86 5.79 -18.08
CA GLY A 86 -0.48 6.35 -17.91
C GLY A 86 -1.21 5.83 -16.65
N VAL A 87 -0.66 4.81 -15.97
CA VAL A 87 -1.20 4.20 -14.76
C VAL A 87 -0.09 4.11 -13.70
N PRO A 88 -0.30 4.58 -12.46
CA PRO A 88 0.65 4.46 -11.36
C PRO A 88 1.13 3.02 -11.11
N LEU A 89 2.37 2.87 -10.66
CA LEU A 89 2.92 1.60 -10.19
C LEU A 89 2.96 1.58 -8.67
N MET A 90 2.52 0.48 -8.06
CA MET A 90 2.71 0.20 -6.64
C MET A 90 3.55 -1.06 -6.53
N VAL A 91 4.61 -1.02 -5.74
CA VAL A 91 5.40 -2.22 -5.43
C VAL A 91 5.28 -2.55 -3.95
N ILE A 92 5.17 -3.84 -3.62
CA ILE A 92 5.16 -4.34 -2.25
C ILE A 92 6.30 -5.33 -2.07
N ASN A 93 7.06 -5.14 -1.00
CA ASN A 93 8.07 -6.08 -0.54
C ASN A 93 7.42 -7.17 0.32
N LEU A 94 7.25 -8.37 -0.25
CA LEU A 94 6.58 -9.49 0.39
C LEU A 94 7.23 -9.93 1.71
N ALA A 95 8.53 -9.66 1.91
CA ALA A 95 9.22 -9.98 3.16
C ALA A 95 8.65 -9.23 4.37
N HIS A 96 7.97 -8.09 4.15
CA HIS A 96 7.40 -7.25 5.20
C HIS A 96 5.87 -7.34 5.30
N VAL A 97 5.22 -8.18 4.48
CA VAL A 97 3.75 -8.31 4.44
C VAL A 97 3.35 -9.78 4.64
N PRO A 98 3.54 -10.32 5.86
CA PRO A 98 3.28 -11.75 6.12
C PRO A 98 1.79 -12.07 6.26
N THR A 99 0.95 -11.10 6.63
CA THR A 99 -0.46 -11.31 6.94
C THR A 99 -1.38 -10.41 6.13
N ARG A 100 -2.66 -10.80 6.02
CA ARG A 100 -3.70 -9.99 5.37
C ARG A 100 -3.94 -8.66 6.06
N GLU A 101 -3.86 -8.61 7.40
CA GLU A 101 -3.95 -7.33 8.12
C GLU A 101 -2.78 -6.39 7.75
N ALA A 102 -1.55 -6.91 7.71
CA ALA A 102 -0.39 -6.12 7.31
C ALA A 102 -0.57 -5.59 5.87
N ALA A 103 -1.07 -6.44 4.96
CA ALA A 103 -1.33 -6.05 3.58
C ALA A 103 -2.36 -4.93 3.49
N ASP A 104 -3.47 -5.01 4.22
CA ASP A 104 -4.50 -3.97 4.23
C ASP A 104 -3.96 -2.62 4.73
N ARG A 105 -3.16 -2.63 5.81
CA ARG A 105 -2.52 -1.41 6.33
C ARG A 105 -1.59 -0.79 5.28
N VAL A 106 -0.77 -1.62 4.63
CA VAL A 106 0.17 -1.20 3.58
C VAL A 106 -0.58 -0.64 2.38
N PHE A 107 -1.59 -1.35 1.86
CA PHE A 107 -2.40 -0.86 0.75
C PHE A 107 -3.06 0.47 1.09
N ALA A 108 -3.71 0.59 2.25
CA ALA A 108 -4.36 1.84 2.66
C ALA A 108 -3.37 3.00 2.77
N HIS A 109 -2.15 2.74 3.28
CA HIS A 109 -1.08 3.72 3.37
C HIS A 109 -0.57 4.14 1.98
N GLU A 110 -0.31 3.20 1.08
CA GLU A 110 0.20 3.50 -0.26
C GLU A 110 -0.85 4.17 -1.14
N LEU A 111 -2.11 3.79 -1.00
CA LEU A 111 -3.23 4.41 -1.71
C LEU A 111 -3.37 5.89 -1.35
N MET A 112 -3.06 6.26 -0.08
CA MET A 112 -3.00 7.65 0.36
C MET A 112 -1.93 8.41 -0.44
N HIS A 113 -0.79 7.78 -0.70
CA HIS A 113 0.25 8.29 -1.59
C HIS A 113 -0.11 8.24 -3.07
N LEU A 114 -1.33 7.89 -3.48
CA LEU A 114 -1.82 8.17 -4.83
C LEU A 114 -2.61 9.49 -4.88
N ARG A 115 -3.32 9.84 -3.80
CA ARG A 115 -4.27 10.97 -3.79
C ARG A 115 -3.72 12.23 -3.13
N VAL A 116 -2.92 12.10 -2.08
CA VAL A 116 -2.34 13.23 -1.36
C VAL A 116 -0.83 13.25 -1.59
N PRO A 117 -0.24 14.27 -2.24
CA PRO A 117 1.21 14.42 -2.28
C PRO A 117 1.70 14.79 -0.87
N SER A 118 1.91 13.80 0.00
CA SER A 118 2.24 14.04 1.39
C SER A 118 3.71 13.83 1.66
N TYR A 119 4.49 14.91 1.58
CA TYR A 119 5.82 15.02 2.18
C TYR A 119 5.80 14.96 3.73
N GLY A 120 4.70 14.55 4.39
CA GLY A 120 4.57 14.77 5.84
C GLY A 120 3.66 13.85 6.65
N HIS A 121 3.15 12.72 6.12
CA HIS A 121 2.43 11.71 6.92
C HIS A 121 1.36 12.31 7.87
N LYS A 122 0.63 13.32 7.38
CA LYS A 122 -0.27 14.16 8.19
C LYS A 122 -1.49 13.36 8.68
N LYS A 123 -2.09 13.77 9.80
CA LYS A 123 -3.28 13.13 10.40
C LYS A 123 -4.43 12.93 9.39
N GLN A 124 -4.71 13.92 8.54
CA GLN A 124 -5.76 13.83 7.51
C GLN A 124 -5.49 12.74 6.47
N ALA A 125 -4.23 12.47 6.18
CA ALA A 125 -3.83 11.49 5.18
C ALA A 125 -4.12 10.06 5.71
N PHE A 126 -3.83 9.80 7.00
CA PHE A 126 -4.24 8.57 7.67
C PHE A 126 -5.76 8.44 7.89
N ALA A 127 -6.47 9.56 8.10
CA ALA A 127 -7.93 9.53 8.13
C ALA A 127 -8.54 9.18 6.77
N TRP A 128 -7.84 9.47 5.66
CA TRP A 128 -8.24 8.98 4.36
C TRP A 128 -7.92 7.49 4.18
N ALA A 129 -6.76 7.03 4.63
CA ALA A 129 -6.40 5.61 4.61
C ALA A 129 -7.42 4.75 5.39
N GLN A 130 -7.84 5.20 6.59
CA GLN A 130 -8.89 4.50 7.34
C GLN A 130 -10.23 4.53 6.60
N ARG A 131 -10.63 5.65 6.00
CA ARG A 131 -11.88 5.70 5.20
C ARG A 131 -11.87 4.73 4.02
N ALA A 132 -10.72 4.52 3.37
CA ALA A 132 -10.61 3.53 2.30
C ALA A 132 -10.83 2.11 2.84
N LEU A 133 -10.27 1.79 4.01
CA LEU A 133 -10.52 0.51 4.70
C LEU A 133 -12.00 0.35 5.10
N ASP A 134 -12.62 1.41 5.62
CA ASP A 134 -14.03 1.38 6.02
C ASP A 134 -14.95 1.13 4.82
N GLN A 135 -14.63 1.68 3.63
CA GLN A 135 -15.41 1.42 2.41
C GLN A 135 -15.29 -0.03 1.93
N LEU A 136 -14.13 -0.65 2.11
CA LEU A 136 -13.93 -2.07 1.81
C LEU A 136 -14.74 -3.01 2.71
N ALA A 137 -15.20 -2.55 3.89
CA ALA A 137 -16.07 -3.36 4.75
C ALA A 137 -17.40 -3.74 4.07
N SER A 138 -17.80 -2.99 3.04
CA SER A 138 -18.99 -3.30 2.24
C SER A 138 -18.75 -4.35 1.14
N GLN A 139 -17.50 -4.78 0.94
CA GLN A 139 -17.12 -5.73 -0.11
C GLN A 139 -16.69 -7.06 0.51
N PRO A 140 -17.08 -8.22 -0.07
CA PRO A 140 -16.60 -9.51 0.40
C PRO A 140 -15.07 -9.60 0.23
N PRO A 141 -14.33 -10.14 1.21
CA PRO A 141 -12.90 -10.38 1.05
C PRO A 141 -12.64 -11.36 -0.10
N PRO A 142 -11.49 -11.26 -0.79
CA PRO A 142 -11.17 -12.20 -1.86
C PRO A 142 -11.02 -13.64 -1.35
N GLY A 143 -11.55 -14.60 -2.12
CA GLY A 143 -11.41 -16.04 -1.84
C GLY A 143 -12.30 -16.58 -0.71
N LEU A 144 -13.48 -16.00 -0.51
CA LEU A 144 -14.60 -16.69 0.16
C LEU A 144 -15.20 -17.77 -0.75
#